data_AF-A0A5B9M6Y4-F1
#
_entry.id   AF-A0A5B9M6Y4-F1
#
_cell.length_a   1.000
_cell.length_b   1.000
_cell.length_c   1.000
_cell.angle_alpha   90.00
_cell.angle_beta   90.00
_cell.angle_gamma   90.00
#
_symmetry.space_group_name_H-M   'P 1'
#
loop_
_entity.id
_entity.type
_entity.pdbx_description
1 polymer ?
#
loop_
_entity_poly.entity_id
_entity_poly.type
_entity_poly.pdbx_seq_one_letter_code
_entity_poly.pdbx_strand_id
1 'polypeptide(L)'
;MNDPAKNPYVASSATPGGTFPQGQRATTIDAAAKTGTIISLALISGVMMISGILAYLVFANPPEDQSLLRFDGDAMLFLIIGYGVFVASSGAAIVLRGIMKAQAAAQLKSSDVDLPQPLKADSPLPPQAQSFLGAVATYTLIGQALVEGPAIINAVFLFIDNNLAHLVPIVLAVIGILLQIPTAGKLIAAMEEARR
;
A
#
# COMPACT_ATOMS: atom_id res chain seq x y z
N MET A 1 9.61 52.16 3.39
CA MET A 1 9.58 51.00 2.47
C MET A 1 9.40 49.76 3.33
N ASN A 2 8.17 49.29 3.50
CA ASN A 2 7.85 48.06 4.22
C ASN A 2 7.44 47.02 3.19
N ASP A 3 8.36 46.17 2.77
CA ASP A 3 8.01 44.97 1.99
C ASP A 3 7.56 43.90 3.01
N PRO A 4 6.31 43.41 2.96
CA PRO A 4 5.87 42.38 3.89
C PRO A 4 6.70 41.11 3.69
N ALA A 5 7.09 40.48 4.81
CA ALA A 5 7.83 39.22 4.80
C ALA A 5 7.08 38.15 4.00
N LYS A 6 7.59 37.83 2.81
CA LYS A 6 7.06 36.75 1.97
C LYS A 6 7.52 35.42 2.55
N ASN A 7 6.55 34.63 3.00
CA ASN A 7 6.78 33.29 3.49
C ASN A 7 7.32 32.40 2.33
N PRO A 8 8.53 31.84 2.43
CA PRO A 8 9.19 31.10 1.34
C PRO A 8 8.46 29.79 0.98
N TYR A 9 7.62 29.27 1.86
CA TYR A 9 6.83 28.06 1.59
C TYR A 9 5.62 28.31 0.67
N VAL A 10 5.25 29.58 0.44
CA VAL A 10 4.16 29.95 -0.50
C VAL A 10 4.69 30.42 -1.86
N ALA A 11 5.99 30.75 -1.96
CA ALA A 11 6.62 31.23 -3.20
C ALA A 11 7.28 30.13 -4.05
N SER A 12 7.28 28.87 -3.57
CA SER A 12 8.00 27.76 -4.20
C SER A 12 7.25 27.07 -5.36
N SER A 13 6.17 27.64 -5.88
CA SER A 13 5.49 27.11 -7.08
C SER A 13 6.07 27.61 -8.41
N ALA A 14 7.22 28.27 -8.43
CA ALA A 14 7.85 28.73 -9.66
C ALA A 14 9.38 28.74 -9.61
N THR A 15 10.02 27.56 -9.71
CA THR A 15 11.38 27.46 -10.24
C THR A 15 11.51 26.18 -11.07
N PRO A 16 11.52 26.26 -12.41
CA PRO A 16 11.84 25.12 -13.26
C PRO A 16 13.34 24.83 -13.14
N GLY A 17 13.72 23.69 -12.55
CA GLY A 17 15.11 23.20 -12.60
C GLY A 17 15.76 22.70 -11.30
N GLY A 18 15.02 22.41 -10.23
CA GLY A 18 15.57 21.82 -9.00
C GLY A 18 15.38 20.31 -8.92
N THR A 19 16.46 19.53 -9.06
CA THR A 19 16.51 18.07 -8.94
C THR A 19 16.48 17.60 -7.49
N PHE A 20 15.30 17.65 -6.86
CA PHE A 20 14.89 16.71 -5.82
C PHE A 20 13.43 16.32 -6.12
N PRO A 21 13.05 15.03 -6.12
CA PRO A 21 11.77 14.57 -6.65
C PRO A 21 10.64 14.86 -5.66
N GLN A 22 10.29 16.14 -5.53
CA GLN A 22 9.01 16.58 -5.01
C GLN A 22 7.96 16.17 -6.03
N GLY A 23 7.32 15.02 -5.80
CA GLY A 23 6.18 14.51 -6.56
C GLY A 23 6.24 14.77 -8.05
N GLN A 24 7.04 14.00 -8.80
CA GLN A 24 6.75 13.82 -10.22
C GLN A 24 5.31 13.28 -10.28
N ARG A 25 4.34 14.18 -10.43
CA ARG A 25 2.96 13.81 -10.73
C ARG A 25 3.09 12.89 -11.92
N ALA A 26 2.68 11.65 -11.76
CA ALA A 26 2.63 10.73 -12.87
C ALA A 26 1.74 11.39 -13.92
N THR A 27 2.37 11.94 -14.96
CA THR A 27 1.68 12.70 -16.00
C THR A 27 0.84 11.77 -16.87
N THR A 28 1.11 10.47 -16.79
CA THR A 28 0.46 9.39 -17.51
C THR A 28 0.05 8.27 -16.54
N ILE A 29 -0.94 7.47 -16.95
CA ILE A 29 -1.44 6.33 -16.17
C ILE A 29 -0.38 5.23 -16.10
N ASP A 30 0.36 5.00 -17.18
CA ASP A 30 1.42 3.98 -17.23
C ASP A 30 2.56 4.29 -16.25
N ALA A 31 2.97 5.56 -16.15
CA ALA A 31 3.97 5.97 -15.16
C ALA A 31 3.47 5.75 -13.73
N ALA A 32 2.20 6.07 -13.44
CA ALA A 32 1.60 5.85 -12.13
C ALA A 32 1.54 4.35 -11.78
N ALA A 33 1.11 3.51 -12.74
CA ALA A 33 1.02 2.07 -12.57
C ALA A 33 2.40 1.43 -12.32
N LYS A 34 3.42 1.84 -13.08
CA LYS A 34 4.80 1.36 -12.90
C LYS A 34 5.35 1.71 -11.52
N THR A 35 5.25 2.98 -11.13
CA THR A 35 5.70 3.43 -9.80
C THR A 35 4.97 2.68 -8.69
N GLY A 36 3.65 2.57 -8.78
CA GLY A 36 2.85 1.84 -7.80
C GLY A 36 3.22 0.36 -7.72
N THR A 37 3.42 -0.29 -8.87
CA THR A 37 3.85 -1.70 -8.93
C THR A 37 5.22 -1.90 -8.28
N ILE A 38 6.19 -1.04 -8.58
CA ILE A 38 7.54 -1.11 -7.99
C ILE A 38 7.47 -1.00 -6.46
N ILE A 39 6.68 -0.04 -5.94
CA ILE A 39 6.53 0.12 -4.49
C ILE A 39 5.87 -1.11 -3.87
N SER A 40 4.79 -1.61 -4.47
CA SER A 40 4.11 -2.82 -3.97
C SER A 40 5.03 -4.05 -3.95
N LEU A 41 5.85 -4.22 -4.99
CA LEU A 41 6.83 -5.32 -5.04
C LEU A 41 7.93 -5.15 -3.98
N ALA A 42 8.37 -3.92 -3.71
CA ALA A 42 9.34 -3.64 -2.65
C ALA A 42 8.76 -3.99 -1.26
N LEU A 43 7.49 -3.66 -0.99
CA LEU A 43 6.81 -4.04 0.26
C LEU A 43 6.70 -5.56 0.40
N ILE A 44 6.27 -6.26 -0.66
CA ILE A 44 6.20 -7.73 -0.67
C ILE A 44 7.59 -8.33 -0.41
N SER A 45 8.62 -7.82 -1.08
CA SER A 45 10.00 -8.29 -0.89
C SER A 45 10.47 -8.10 0.54
N GLY A 46 10.12 -6.98 1.19
CA GLY A 46 10.43 -6.72 2.60
C GLY A 46 9.81 -7.76 3.52
N VAL A 47 8.50 -8.01 3.38
CA VAL A 47 7.78 -9.03 4.16
C VAL A 47 8.38 -10.42 3.95
N MET A 48 8.63 -10.80 2.69
CA MET A 48 9.19 -12.11 2.35
C MET A 48 10.60 -12.30 2.90
N MET A 49 11.45 -11.26 2.81
CA MET A 49 12.82 -11.31 3.31
C MET A 49 12.85 -11.44 4.84
N ILE A 50 12.10 -10.62 5.56
CA ILE A 50 12.03 -10.67 7.03
C ILE A 50 11.47 -12.02 7.48
N SER A 51 10.34 -12.44 6.91
CA SER A 51 9.71 -13.72 7.25
C SER A 51 10.61 -14.91 6.93
N GLY A 52 11.33 -14.85 5.80
CA GLY A 52 12.28 -15.89 5.40
C GLY A 52 13.47 -16.01 6.35
N ILE A 53 14.05 -14.88 6.78
CA ILE A 53 15.14 -14.87 7.77
C ILE A 53 14.66 -15.43 9.11
N LEU A 54 13.52 -14.96 9.61
CA LEU A 54 12.99 -15.41 10.90
C LEU A 54 12.60 -16.89 10.87
N ALA A 55 11.94 -17.34 9.80
CA ALA A 55 11.63 -18.75 9.61
C ALA A 55 12.91 -19.60 9.53
N TYR A 56 13.94 -19.15 8.81
CA TYR A 56 15.23 -19.83 8.76
C TYR A 56 15.86 -19.99 10.15
N LEU A 57 15.83 -18.95 10.99
CA LEU A 57 16.36 -19.02 12.36
C LEU A 57 15.64 -20.05 13.23
N VAL A 58 14.31 -20.17 13.07
CA VAL A 58 13.50 -21.21 13.74
C VAL A 58 13.90 -22.61 13.25
N PHE A 59 14.07 -22.80 11.93
CA PHE A 59 14.51 -24.09 11.40
C PHE A 59 15.96 -24.45 11.73
N ALA A 60 16.83 -23.44 11.89
CA ALA A 60 18.23 -23.66 12.25
C ALA A 60 18.41 -24.04 13.73
N ASN A 61 17.45 -23.68 14.59
CA ASN A 61 17.47 -24.02 16.02
C ASN A 61 16.10 -24.60 16.44
N PRO A 62 15.73 -25.77 15.90
CA PRO A 62 14.42 -26.34 16.17
C PRO A 62 14.33 -26.76 17.65
N PRO A 63 13.18 -26.51 18.32
CA PRO A 63 12.97 -27.00 19.67
C PRO A 63 12.95 -28.53 19.68
N GLU A 64 13.85 -29.17 20.45
CA GLU A 64 14.07 -30.62 20.42
C GLU A 64 12.83 -31.44 20.85
N ASP A 65 11.99 -30.88 21.73
CA ASP A 65 10.87 -31.60 22.35
C ASP A 65 9.47 -31.09 21.95
N GLN A 66 9.39 -30.22 20.94
CA GLN A 66 8.12 -29.55 20.59
C GLN A 66 7.83 -29.61 19.09
N SER A 67 6.56 -29.86 18.76
CA SER A 67 6.07 -29.71 17.39
C SER A 67 6.29 -28.27 16.90
N LEU A 68 6.61 -28.10 15.62
CA LEU A 68 6.69 -26.78 14.97
C LEU A 68 5.31 -26.14 14.73
N LEU A 69 4.24 -26.92 14.85
CA LEU A 69 2.86 -26.44 14.87
C LEU A 69 2.27 -26.73 16.24
N ARG A 70 2.06 -25.66 17.03
CA ARG A 70 1.61 -25.74 18.42
C ARG A 70 0.31 -25.00 18.63
N PHE A 71 -0.53 -25.56 19.48
CA PHE A 71 -1.84 -25.03 19.86
C PHE A 71 -2.08 -25.16 21.37
N ASP A 72 -1.01 -25.16 22.17
CA ASP A 72 -1.05 -25.08 23.63
C ASP A 72 -1.34 -23.64 24.09
N GLY A 73 -1.66 -23.46 25.37
CA GLY A 73 -2.24 -22.22 25.89
C GLY A 73 -1.47 -20.94 25.53
N ASP A 74 -0.15 -20.96 25.69
CA ASP A 74 0.68 -19.78 25.42
C ASP A 74 0.82 -19.52 23.91
N ALA A 75 1.06 -20.55 23.09
CA ALA A 75 1.12 -20.40 21.63
C ALA A 75 -0.23 -19.99 21.04
N MET A 76 -1.33 -20.49 21.60
CA MET A 76 -2.69 -20.13 21.20
C MET A 76 -2.97 -18.65 21.46
N LEU A 77 -2.44 -18.08 22.55
CA LEU A 77 -2.57 -16.65 22.83
C LEU A 77 -1.90 -15.80 21.73
N PHE A 78 -0.65 -16.12 21.36
CA PHE A 78 0.05 -15.41 20.28
C PHE A 78 -0.67 -15.56 18.94
N LEU A 79 -1.14 -16.76 18.60
CA LEU A 79 -1.94 -17.00 17.40
C LEU A 79 -3.22 -16.18 17.38
N ILE A 80 -3.98 -16.15 18.47
CA ILE A 80 -5.22 -15.35 18.56
C ILE A 80 -4.93 -13.87 18.33
N ILE A 81 -3.88 -13.33 18.96
CA ILE A 81 -3.48 -11.93 18.77
C ILE A 81 -3.04 -11.69 17.33
N GLY A 82 -2.17 -12.55 16.78
CA GLY A 82 -1.65 -12.43 15.43
C GLY A 82 -2.73 -12.47 14.35
N TYR A 83 -3.67 -13.41 14.46
CA TYR A 83 -4.84 -13.50 13.57
C TYR A 83 -5.83 -12.36 13.81
N GLY A 84 -6.08 -11.98 15.07
CA GLY A 84 -6.97 -10.89 15.42
C GLY A 84 -6.51 -9.56 14.81
N VAL A 85 -5.22 -9.25 14.92
CA VAL A 85 -4.61 -8.06 14.30
C VAL A 85 -4.69 -8.15 12.78
N PHE A 86 -4.43 -9.32 12.18
CA PHE A 86 -4.55 -9.51 10.73
C PHE A 86 -5.98 -9.24 10.23
N VAL A 87 -6.99 -9.81 10.88
CA VAL A 87 -8.40 -9.64 10.51
C VAL A 87 -8.84 -8.18 10.69
N ALA A 88 -8.51 -7.58 11.84
CA ALA A 88 -8.87 -6.19 12.14
C ALA A 88 -8.24 -5.21 11.14
N SER A 89 -6.94 -5.33 10.87
CA SER A 89 -6.24 -4.46 9.93
C SER A 89 -6.66 -4.68 8.49
N SER A 90 -6.97 -5.92 8.08
CA SER A 90 -7.52 -6.21 6.75
C SER A 90 -8.90 -5.58 6.57
N GLY A 91 -9.76 -5.65 7.59
CA GLY A 91 -11.04 -4.95 7.61
C GLY A 91 -10.88 -3.44 7.50
N ALA A 92 -9.96 -2.85 8.28
CA ALA A 92 -9.65 -1.43 8.22
C ALA A 92 -9.12 -1.01 6.84
N ALA A 93 -8.26 -1.81 6.20
CA ALA A 93 -7.73 -1.55 4.88
C ALA A 93 -8.84 -1.47 3.82
N ILE A 94 -9.82 -2.38 3.87
CA ILE A 94 -10.97 -2.38 2.96
C ILE A 94 -11.83 -1.12 3.16
N VAL A 95 -12.17 -0.79 4.41
CA VAL A 95 -13.03 0.35 4.73
C VAL A 95 -12.37 1.68 4.36
N LEU A 96 -11.13 1.91 4.80
CA LEU A 96 -10.39 3.13 4.52
C LEU A 96 -10.19 3.33 3.02
N ARG A 97 -9.85 2.26 2.30
CA ARG A 97 -9.73 2.32 0.84
C ARG A 97 -11.06 2.70 0.18
N GLY A 98 -12.18 2.14 0.64
CA GLY A 98 -13.51 2.50 0.14
C GLY A 98 -13.84 3.98 0.34
N ILE A 99 -13.59 4.51 1.54
CA ILE A 99 -13.81 5.92 1.87
C ILE A 99 -12.94 6.83 0.99
N MET A 100 -11.64 6.55 0.90
CA MET A 100 -10.71 7.37 0.12
C MET A 100 -11.01 7.31 -1.39
N LYS A 101 -11.41 6.14 -1.90
CA LYS A 101 -11.85 5.99 -3.30
C LYS A 101 -13.09 6.85 -3.56
N ALA A 102 -14.08 6.82 -2.67
CA ALA A 102 -15.30 7.61 -2.81
C ALA A 102 -15.01 9.13 -2.77
N GLN A 103 -14.14 9.58 -1.86
CA GLN A 103 -13.71 10.98 -1.79
C GLN A 103 -12.96 11.43 -3.05
N ALA A 104 -12.03 10.62 -3.56
CA ALA A 104 -11.29 10.91 -4.78
C ALA A 104 -12.22 10.98 -6.01
N ALA A 105 -13.19 10.07 -6.10
CA ALA A 105 -14.17 10.06 -7.18
C ALA A 105 -15.08 11.30 -7.12
N ALA A 106 -15.57 11.67 -5.94
CA ALA A 106 -16.38 12.87 -5.76
C ALA A 106 -15.63 14.15 -6.18
N GLN A 107 -14.34 14.27 -5.83
CA GLN A 107 -13.50 15.40 -6.24
C GLN A 107 -13.28 15.45 -7.75
N LEU A 108 -13.08 14.30 -8.40
CA LEU A 108 -12.94 14.25 -9.86
C LEU A 108 -14.25 14.66 -10.55
N LYS A 109 -15.38 14.14 -10.06
CA LYS A 109 -16.72 14.44 -10.60
C LYS A 109 -17.09 15.91 -10.46
N SER A 110 -16.74 16.56 -9.34
CA SER A 110 -17.00 17.98 -9.13
C SER A 110 -16.13 18.91 -9.97
N SER A 111 -15.06 18.40 -10.58
CA SER A 111 -14.07 19.23 -11.29
C SER A 111 -14.45 19.52 -12.76
N ASP A 112 -15.54 18.93 -13.27
CA ASP A 112 -16.05 19.09 -14.65
C ASP A 112 -14.98 18.99 -15.74
N VAL A 113 -14.04 18.06 -15.57
CA VAL A 113 -12.90 17.89 -16.48
C VAL A 113 -13.26 16.90 -17.57
N ASP A 114 -13.09 17.32 -18.82
CA ASP A 114 -13.28 16.44 -19.97
C ASP A 114 -12.04 15.56 -20.17
N LEU A 115 -12.19 14.27 -19.92
CA LEU A 115 -11.14 13.28 -20.12
C LEU A 115 -11.14 12.79 -21.57
N PRO A 116 -9.97 12.67 -22.24
CA PRO A 116 -9.89 12.16 -23.59
C PRO A 116 -10.46 10.74 -23.67
N GLN A 117 -11.30 10.48 -24.67
CA GLN A 117 -11.87 9.16 -24.94
C GLN A 117 -11.37 8.63 -26.30
N PRO A 118 -10.83 7.41 -26.37
CA PRO A 118 -10.56 6.49 -25.25
C PRO A 118 -9.40 6.98 -24.36
N LEU A 119 -9.44 6.64 -23.07
CA LEU A 119 -8.32 6.86 -22.16
C LEU A 119 -7.16 5.95 -22.56
N LYS A 120 -6.08 6.54 -23.07
CA LYS A 120 -4.84 5.82 -23.36
C LYS A 120 -3.86 5.98 -22.21
N ALA A 121 -3.19 4.90 -21.84
CA ALA A 121 -2.34 4.86 -20.66
C ALA A 121 -1.10 5.79 -20.74
N ASP A 122 -0.65 6.08 -21.95
CA ASP A 122 0.51 6.91 -22.31
C ASP A 122 0.16 8.39 -22.54
N SER A 123 -1.13 8.72 -22.62
CA SER A 123 -1.55 10.09 -22.92
C SER A 123 -1.45 10.98 -21.68
N PRO A 124 -1.00 12.25 -21.84
CA PRO A 124 -0.90 13.18 -20.73
C PRO A 124 -2.28 13.49 -20.18
N LEU A 125 -2.40 13.43 -18.86
CA LEU A 125 -3.65 13.68 -18.14
C LEU A 125 -3.78 15.14 -17.70
N PRO A 126 -5.00 15.70 -17.65
CA PRO A 126 -5.24 17.00 -17.05
C PRO A 126 -4.89 16.99 -15.54
N PRO A 127 -4.54 18.12 -14.92
CA PRO A 127 -4.07 18.18 -13.54
C PRO A 127 -4.99 17.52 -12.51
N GLN A 128 -6.31 17.62 -12.69
CA GLN A 128 -7.31 17.04 -11.78
C GLN A 128 -7.35 15.51 -11.88
N ALA A 129 -7.10 14.96 -13.06
CA ALA A 129 -6.95 13.52 -13.25
C ALA A 129 -5.64 13.01 -12.63
N GLN A 130 -4.57 13.81 -12.70
CA GLN A 130 -3.32 13.50 -11.99
C GLN A 130 -3.51 13.49 -10.47
N SER A 131 -4.32 14.41 -9.91
CA SER A 131 -4.63 14.37 -8.47
C SER A 131 -5.45 13.14 -8.08
N PHE A 132 -6.37 12.69 -8.95
CA PHE A 132 -7.06 11.42 -8.74
C PHE A 132 -6.09 10.23 -8.72
N LEU A 133 -5.15 10.15 -9.68
CA LEU A 133 -4.11 9.12 -9.68
C LEU A 133 -3.24 9.16 -8.41
N GLY A 134 -2.91 10.36 -7.93
CA GLY A 134 -2.20 10.54 -6.66
C GLY A 134 -3.01 9.99 -5.49
N ALA A 135 -4.32 10.28 -5.42
CA ALA A 135 -5.19 9.71 -4.40
C ALA A 135 -5.27 8.18 -4.49
N VAL A 136 -5.31 7.62 -5.71
CA VAL A 136 -5.27 6.17 -5.95
C VAL A 136 -3.99 5.53 -5.43
N ALA A 137 -2.84 6.13 -5.73
CA ALA A 137 -1.57 5.67 -5.19
C ALA A 137 -1.59 5.71 -3.66
N THR A 138 -2.01 6.84 -3.07
CA THR A 138 -2.04 7.02 -1.62
C THR A 138 -2.92 5.99 -0.91
N TYR A 139 -4.19 5.83 -1.32
CA TYR A 139 -5.05 4.86 -0.63
C TYR A 139 -4.60 3.42 -0.84
N THR A 140 -3.93 3.12 -1.96
CA THR A 140 -3.39 1.79 -2.23
C THR A 140 -2.21 1.51 -1.30
N LEU A 141 -1.30 2.47 -1.14
CA LEU A 141 -0.17 2.35 -0.21
C LEU A 141 -0.62 2.20 1.24
N ILE A 142 -1.62 2.97 1.67
CA ILE A 142 -2.20 2.84 3.02
C ILE A 142 -2.82 1.45 3.20
N GLY A 143 -3.58 0.97 2.21
CA GLY A 143 -4.18 -0.37 2.25
C GLY A 143 -3.12 -1.48 2.31
N GLN A 144 -2.01 -1.33 1.59
CA GLN A 144 -0.89 -2.26 1.62
C GLN A 144 -0.16 -2.24 2.96
N ALA A 145 0.13 -1.06 3.52
CA ALA A 145 0.79 -0.92 4.82
C ALA A 145 -0.05 -1.52 5.96
N LEU A 146 -1.38 -1.35 5.92
CA LEU A 146 -2.28 -1.95 6.90
C LEU A 146 -2.27 -3.48 6.86
N VAL A 147 -2.07 -4.08 5.69
CA VAL A 147 -1.98 -5.55 5.53
C VAL A 147 -0.56 -6.06 5.83
N GLU A 148 0.46 -5.26 5.53
CA GLU A 148 1.87 -5.55 5.83
C GLU A 148 2.14 -5.62 7.34
N GLY A 149 1.65 -4.66 8.12
CA GLY A 149 1.89 -4.60 9.57
C GLY A 149 1.60 -5.92 10.30
N PRO A 150 0.41 -6.52 10.15
CA PRO A 150 0.11 -7.84 10.68
C PRO A 150 1.03 -8.96 10.19
N ALA A 151 1.51 -8.91 8.94
CA ALA A 151 2.47 -9.89 8.43
C ALA A 151 3.79 -9.80 9.22
N ILE A 152 4.30 -8.60 9.45
CA ILE A 152 5.51 -8.39 10.24
C ILE A 152 5.30 -8.84 11.70
N ILE A 153 4.16 -8.50 12.31
CA ILE A 153 3.82 -8.94 13.68
C ILE A 153 3.80 -10.46 13.77
N ASN A 154 3.17 -11.15 12.81
CA ASN A 154 3.13 -12.60 12.80
C ASN A 154 4.51 -13.22 12.51
N ALA A 155 5.36 -12.57 11.71
CA ALA A 155 6.75 -13.02 11.51
C ALA A 155 7.57 -12.94 12.80
N VAL A 156 7.35 -11.88 13.60
CA VAL A 156 7.97 -11.73 14.92
C VAL A 156 7.42 -12.77 15.90
N PHE A 157 6.10 -13.01 15.93
CA PHE A 157 5.53 -14.04 16.80
C PHE A 157 6.04 -15.44 16.45
N LEU A 158 6.10 -15.79 15.17
CA LEU A 158 6.73 -17.03 14.68
C LEU A 158 8.11 -17.25 15.28
N PHE A 159 8.92 -16.19 15.37
CA PHE A 159 10.27 -16.27 15.93
C PHE A 159 10.27 -16.39 17.46
N ILE A 160 9.35 -15.71 18.14
CA ILE A 160 9.25 -15.72 19.61
C ILE A 160 8.78 -17.09 20.13
N ASP A 161 7.75 -17.67 19.53
CA ASP A 161 7.12 -18.90 20.02
C ASP A 161 7.51 -20.16 19.22
N ASN A 162 8.34 -19.99 18.17
CA ASN A 162 8.78 -21.04 17.24
C ASN A 162 7.62 -21.76 16.54
N ASN A 163 6.48 -21.09 16.36
CA ASN A 163 5.27 -21.70 15.79
C ASN A 163 5.05 -21.30 14.33
N LEU A 164 5.14 -22.28 13.43
CA LEU A 164 4.96 -22.09 12.00
C LEU A 164 3.50 -21.76 11.61
N ALA A 165 2.53 -21.90 12.51
CA ALA A 165 1.14 -21.53 12.25
C ALA A 165 0.97 -20.03 11.96
N HIS A 166 1.91 -19.19 12.40
CA HIS A 166 2.00 -17.77 12.05
C HIS A 166 2.32 -17.51 10.57
N LEU A 167 2.83 -18.49 9.81
CA LEU A 167 3.06 -18.34 8.38
C LEU A 167 1.75 -18.11 7.59
N VAL A 168 0.63 -18.65 8.07
CA VAL A 168 -0.66 -18.53 7.37
C VAL A 168 -1.09 -17.06 7.21
N PRO A 169 -1.22 -16.24 8.27
CA PRO A 169 -1.57 -14.83 8.10
C PRO A 169 -0.51 -14.04 7.32
N ILE A 170 0.77 -14.41 7.38
CA ILE A 170 1.84 -13.78 6.57
C ILE A 170 1.58 -14.02 5.08
N VAL A 171 1.33 -15.28 4.68
CA VAL A 171 1.04 -15.63 3.28
C VAL A 171 -0.24 -14.94 2.80
N LEU A 172 -1.29 -14.93 3.63
CA LEU A 172 -2.54 -14.25 3.29
C LEU A 172 -2.35 -12.73 3.15
N ALA A 173 -1.51 -12.12 3.98
CA ALA A 173 -1.17 -10.71 3.86
C ALA A 173 -0.41 -10.41 2.56
N VAL A 174 0.56 -11.24 2.18
CA VAL A 174 1.29 -11.12 0.91
C VAL A 174 0.32 -11.23 -0.28
N ILE A 175 -0.59 -12.20 -0.27
CA ILE A 175 -1.66 -12.31 -1.29
C ILE A 175 -2.53 -11.04 -1.29
N GLY A 176 -2.89 -10.54 -0.11
CA GLY A 176 -3.65 -9.30 0.04
C GLY A 176 -2.95 -8.08 -0.58
N ILE A 177 -1.63 -7.96 -0.44
CA ILE A 177 -0.83 -6.89 -1.06
C ILE A 177 -0.75 -7.07 -2.58
N LEU A 178 -0.55 -8.31 -3.06
CA LEU A 178 -0.53 -8.66 -4.49
C LEU A 178 -1.82 -8.27 -5.21
N LEU A 179 -2.98 -8.55 -4.61
CA LEU A 179 -4.28 -8.19 -5.17
C LEU A 179 -4.48 -6.67 -5.29
N GLN A 180 -3.78 -5.90 -4.46
CA GLN A 180 -3.82 -4.44 -4.45
C GLN A 180 -2.87 -3.78 -5.45
N ILE A 181 -2.00 -4.52 -6.13
CA ILE A 181 -1.05 -3.95 -7.10
C ILE A 181 -1.80 -3.12 -8.15
N PRO A 182 -1.42 -1.83 -8.32
CA PRO A 182 -2.04 -0.96 -9.30
C PRO A 182 -1.51 -1.31 -10.69
N THR A 183 -2.41 -1.66 -11.60
CA THR A 183 -2.10 -1.87 -13.02
C THR A 183 -2.74 -0.77 -13.85
N ALA A 184 -2.21 -0.50 -15.05
CA ALA A 184 -2.79 0.51 -15.94
C ALA A 184 -4.28 0.25 -16.19
N GLY A 185 -4.68 -1.01 -16.41
CA GLY A 185 -6.08 -1.40 -16.57
C GLY A 185 -6.95 -1.09 -15.35
N LYS A 186 -6.46 -1.38 -14.12
CA LYS A 186 -7.19 -1.04 -12.89
C LYS A 186 -7.33 0.47 -12.70
N LEU A 187 -6.31 1.25 -13.06
CA LEU A 187 -6.33 2.71 -12.96
C LEU A 187 -7.29 3.34 -13.98
N ILE A 188 -7.28 2.86 -15.23
CA ILE A 188 -8.24 3.28 -16.26
C ILE A 188 -9.68 2.98 -15.80
N ALA A 189 -9.93 1.74 -15.36
CA ALA A 189 -11.26 1.34 -14.88
C ALA A 189 -11.73 2.20 -13.69
N ALA A 190 -10.83 2.52 -12.76
CA ALA A 190 -11.15 3.38 -11.62
C ALA A 190 -11.48 4.83 -12.04
N MET A 191 -10.80 5.37 -13.04
CA MET A 191 -11.10 6.71 -13.59
C MET A 191 -12.42 6.74 -14.35
N GLU A 192 -12.70 5.71 -15.15
CA GLU A 192 -13.97 5.57 -15.88
C GLU A 192 -15.16 5.41 -14.92
N GLU A 193 -15.00 4.62 -13.85
CA GLU A 193 -15.99 4.45 -12.80
C GLU A 193 -16.26 5.77 -12.06
N ALA A 194 -15.21 6.52 -11.72
CA ALA A 194 -15.32 7.79 -11.00
C ALA A 194 -16.03 8.91 -11.79
N ARG A 195 -16.11 8.79 -13.13
CA ARG A 195 -16.81 9.75 -13.99
C ARG A 195 -18.33 9.50 -14.06
N ARG A 196 -18.78 8.27 -13.82
CA ARG A 196 -20.22 7.92 -13.85
C ARG A 196 -20.95 8.59 -12.66
#